data_AF-A0A0R3PPG2-F1
#
_entry.id   AF-A0A0R3PPG2-F1
#
_cell.length_a   1.000
_cell.length_b   1.000
_cell.length_c   1.000
_cell.angle_alpha   90.00
_cell.angle_beta   90.00
_cell.angle_gamma   90.00
#
_symmetry.space_group_name_H-M   'P 1'
#
loop_
_entity.id
_entity.type
_entity.pdbx_description
1 polymer ?
#
loop_
_entity_poly.entity_id
_entity_poly.type
_entity_poly.pdbx_seq_one_letter_code
_entity_poly.pdbx_strand_id
1 'polypeptide(L)' 'MLVQMKKTDAWNCGIGPVSGAISYLIAFPGDSVGVDRCCTEHDALIDDLHVAREEADRVFCQCLASRESWWDYLLLYYYE' A
#
# COMPACT_ATOMS: atom_id res chain seq x y z
N MET A 1 18.04 19.13 -4.61
CA MET A 1 16.70 19.39 -4.07
C MET A 1 16.44 18.33 -3.03
N LEU A 2 16.47 18.69 -1.75
CA LEU A 2 16.12 17.77 -0.67
C LEU A 2 14.59 17.73 -0.63
N VAL A 3 14.01 16.62 -1.11
CA VAL A 3 12.58 16.36 -0.95
C VAL A 3 12.35 16.24 0.56
N GLN A 4 11.76 17.29 1.13
CA GLN A 4 11.30 17.30 2.52
C GLN A 4 10.13 16.30 2.60
N MET A 5 10.42 15.03 2.89
CA MET A 5 9.42 14.04 3.29
C MET A 5 8.78 14.57 4.56
N LYS A 6 7.62 15.23 4.41
CA LYS A 6 6.69 15.49 5.51
C LYS A 6 6.50 14.17 6.26
N LYS A 7 6.84 14.16 7.55
CA LYS A 7 6.51 13.15 8.56
C LYS A 7 6.02 11.81 7.99
N THR A 8 6.98 10.90 7.86
CA THR A 8 6.87 9.45 7.65
C THR A 8 6.11 8.70 8.76
N ASP A 9 5.34 9.38 9.61
CA ASP A 9 4.75 8.77 10.82
C ASP A 9 3.44 8.01 10.53
N ALA A 10 2.92 7.99 9.30
CA ALA A 10 1.60 7.43 9.00
C ALA A 10 1.44 6.72 7.65
N TRP A 11 2.52 6.50 6.88
CA TRP A 11 2.43 5.74 5.62
C TRP A 11 3.02 4.34 5.82
N ASN A 12 2.17 3.33 5.67
CA ASN A 12 2.45 1.92 5.98
C ASN A 12 2.67 1.06 4.72
N CYS A 13 2.48 1.60 3.51
CA CYS A 13 2.79 0.82 2.31
C CYS A 13 4.28 0.83 1.98
N GLY A 14 4.94 -0.34 2.08
CA GLY A 14 6.27 -0.61 1.54
C GLY A 14 7.35 -0.85 2.60
N ILE A 15 8.31 -1.72 2.28
CA ILE A 15 9.37 -2.14 3.21
C ILE A 15 10.56 -1.16 3.14
N GLY A 16 10.47 -0.06 3.90
CA GLY A 16 11.54 0.93 4.03
C GLY A 16 11.38 2.15 3.12
N PRO A 17 12.33 3.12 3.19
CA PRO A 17 12.13 4.48 2.69
C PRO A 17 12.00 4.58 1.17
N VAL A 18 12.65 3.68 0.41
CA VAL A 18 12.62 3.70 -1.05
C VAL A 18 11.30 3.14 -1.59
N SER A 19 10.94 1.93 -1.18
CA SER A 19 9.67 1.31 -1.57
C SER A 19 8.47 2.12 -1.06
N GLY A 20 8.55 2.69 0.14
CA GLY A 20 7.49 3.54 0.69
C GLY A 20 7.25 4.80 -0.13
N ALA A 21 8.32 5.48 -0.57
CA ALA A 21 8.19 6.65 -1.42
C ALA A 21 7.58 6.31 -2.80
N ILE A 22 7.95 5.15 -3.38
CA ILE A 22 7.39 4.68 -4.65
C ILE A 22 5.89 4.39 -4.49
N SER A 23 5.50 3.60 -3.49
CA SER A 23 4.09 3.27 -3.23
C SER A 23 3.26 4.54 -2.97
N TYR A 24 3.80 5.52 -2.23
CA TYR A 24 3.13 6.80 -2.00
C TYR A 24 2.95 7.59 -3.29
N LEU A 25 3.97 7.69 -4.15
CA LEU A 25 3.87 8.42 -5.42
C LEU A 25 2.82 7.82 -6.35
N ILE A 26 2.68 6.50 -6.36
CA ILE A 26 1.68 5.82 -7.18
C ILE A 26 0.27 6.03 -6.60
N ALA A 27 0.12 6.03 -5.26
CA ALA A 27 -1.17 6.22 -4.60
C ALA A 27 -1.63 7.69 -4.49
N PHE A 28 -0.70 8.65 -4.54
CA PHE A 28 -0.95 10.08 -4.39
C PHE A 28 -2.02 10.68 -5.32
N PRO A 29 -2.07 10.35 -6.64
CA PRO A 29 -3.12 10.87 -7.52
C PRO A 29 -4.50 10.22 -7.31
N GLY A 30 -4.59 9.12 -6.55
CA GLY A 30 -5.81 8.38 -6.23
C GLY A 30 -6.18 8.44 -4.75
N ASP A 31 -6.80 7.38 -4.24
CA ASP A 31 -7.19 7.27 -2.83
C ASP A 31 -6.05 6.71 -1.95
N SER A 32 -5.03 7.55 -1.75
CA SER A 32 -3.88 7.24 -0.91
C SER A 32 -4.24 6.81 0.52
N VAL A 33 -5.26 7.43 1.12
CA VAL A 33 -5.64 7.16 2.53
C VAL A 33 -6.07 5.72 2.72
N GLY A 34 -6.86 5.17 1.81
CA GLY A 34 -7.24 3.79 2.00
C GLY A 34 -6.29 2.79 1.33
N VAL A 35 -5.41 3.20 0.40
CA VAL A 35 -4.29 2.34 -0.03
C VAL A 35 -3.40 2.09 1.17
N ASP A 36 -3.13 3.15 1.95
CA ASP A 36 -2.46 3.05 3.25
C ASP A 36 -3.18 2.10 4.22
N ARG A 37 -4.52 2.17 4.26
CA ARG A 37 -5.34 1.24 5.05
C ARG A 37 -5.16 -0.21 4.61
N CYS A 38 -5.15 -0.48 3.30
CA CYS A 38 -4.93 -1.83 2.78
C CYS A 38 -3.55 -2.36 3.19
N CYS A 39 -2.52 -1.52 3.18
CA CYS A 39 -1.18 -1.91 3.62
C CYS A 39 -1.11 -2.16 5.14
N THR A 40 -1.79 -1.33 5.92
CA THR A 40 -1.90 -1.53 7.38
C THR A 40 -2.58 -2.86 7.71
N GLU A 41 -3.66 -3.20 7.00
CA GLU A 41 -4.36 -4.48 7.17
C GLU A 41 -3.50 -5.66 6.71
N HIS A 42 -2.74 -5.51 5.63
CA HIS A 42 -1.80 -6.52 5.13
C HIS A 42 -0.66 -6.82 6.11
N ASP A 43 -0.02 -5.79 6.63
CA ASP A 43 1.04 -5.93 7.63
C ASP A 43 0.50 -6.59 8.90
N ALA A 44 -0.70 -6.21 9.38
CA ALA A 44 -1.32 -6.85 10.54
C ALA A 44 -1.67 -8.34 10.30
N LEU A 45 -2.05 -8.73 9.08
CA LEU A 45 -2.29 -10.13 8.74
C LEU A 45 -1.00 -10.96 8.84
N ILE A 46 0.13 -10.40 8.43
CA ILE A 46 1.43 -11.08 8.45
C ILE A 46 2.02 -11.08 9.86
N ASP A 47 2.09 -9.93 10.51
CA ASP A 47 2.83 -9.72 11.76
C ASP A 47 2.04 -10.17 13.00
N ASP A 48 0.74 -9.85 13.09
CA ASP A 48 -0.06 -10.18 14.26
C ASP A 48 -0.74 -11.55 14.13
N LEU A 49 -1.41 -11.77 12.98
CA LEU A 49 -2.22 -12.96 12.75
C LEU A 49 -1.44 -14.14 12.16
N HIS A 50 -0.16 -13.92 11.80
CA HIS A 50 0.73 -14.95 11.23
C HIS A 50 0.10 -15.68 10.02
N VAL A 51 -0.72 -14.96 9.24
CA VAL A 51 -1.35 -15.47 8.03
C VAL A 51 -0.25 -15.72 6.99
N ALA A 52 -0.41 -16.80 6.22
CA ALA A 52 0.50 -17.07 5.12
C ALA A 52 0.49 -15.89 4.15
N ARG A 53 1.67 -15.40 3.77
CA ARG A 53 1.83 -14.21 2.93
C ARG A 53 0.97 -14.24 1.66
N GLU A 54 0.83 -15.40 1.02
CA GLU A 54 -0.04 -15.59 -0.16
C GLU A 54 -1.51 -15.25 0.11
N GLU A 55 -2.03 -15.63 1.29
CA GLU A 55 -3.41 -15.34 1.66
C GLU A 55 -3.55 -13.87 2.10
N ALA A 56 -2.55 -13.30 2.78
CA ALA A 56 -2.52 -11.87 3.08
C ALA A 56 -2.49 -11.02 1.79
N ASP A 57 -1.68 -11.42 0.80
CA ASP A 57 -1.59 -10.78 -0.51
C ASP A 57 -2.93 -10.87 -1.27
N ARG A 58 -3.66 -12.00 -1.16
CA ARG A 58 -5.02 -12.11 -1.73
C ARG A 58 -5.98 -11.10 -1.12
N VAL A 59 -6.00 -10.97 0.21
CA VAL A 59 -6.85 -9.99 0.90
C VAL A 59 -6.45 -8.57 0.54
N PHE A 60 -5.14 -8.30 0.45
CA PHE A 60 -4.61 -7.02 0.00
C PHE A 60 -5.07 -6.65 -1.42
N CYS A 61 -4.98 -7.58 -2.37
CA CYS A 61 -5.45 -7.37 -3.73
C CYS A 61 -6.97 -7.13 -3.81
N GLN A 62 -7.76 -7.82 -2.97
CA GLN A 62 -9.20 -7.54 -2.85
C GLN A 62 -9.47 -6.16 -2.26
N CYS A 63 -8.69 -5.75 -1.25
CA CYS A 63 -8.77 -4.41 -0.69
C CYS A 63 -8.50 -3.36 -1.76
N LEU A 64 -7.45 -3.52 -2.57
CA LEU A 64 -7.16 -2.62 -3.69
C LEU A 64 -8.26 -2.62 -4.76
N ALA A 65 -8.75 -3.79 -5.17
CA ALA A 65 -9.78 -3.92 -6.20
C ALA A 65 -11.14 -3.32 -5.81
N SER A 66 -11.44 -3.25 -4.51
CA SER A 66 -12.68 -2.64 -4.00
C SER A 66 -12.68 -1.10 -4.07
N ARG A 67 -11.57 -0.50 -4.48
CA ARG A 67 -11.35 0.95 -4.48
C ARG A 67 -11.54 1.43 -5.91
N GLU A 68 -12.65 2.12 -6.14
CA GLU A 68 -13.07 2.58 -7.47
C GLU A 68 -12.25 3.82 -7.95
N SER A 69 -10.91 3.73 -8.01
CA SER A 69 -10.10 4.76 -8.64
C SER A 69 -9.38 4.21 -9.88
N TRP A 70 -9.38 4.99 -10.99
CA TRP A 70 -8.64 4.63 -12.21
C TRP A 70 -7.13 4.46 -11.99
N TRP A 71 -6.60 4.98 -10.88
CA TRP A 71 -5.20 4.82 -10.48
C TRP A 71 -4.92 3.48 -9.80
N ASP A 72 -5.93 2.84 -9.20
CA ASP A 72 -5.79 1.52 -8.56
C ASP A 72 -5.53 0.40 -9.60
N TYR A 73 -5.98 0.57 -10.84
CA TYR A 73 -5.63 -0.32 -11.96
C TYR A 73 -4.14 -0.30 -12.32
N LEU A 74 -3.45 0.83 -12.13
CA LEU A 74 -2.01 0.96 -12.33
C LEU A 74 -1.21 0.29 -11.21
N LEU A 75 -1.74 0.29 -9.97
CA LEU A 75 -1.17 -0.45 -8.85
C LEU A 75 -1.31 -1.96 -9.06
N LEU A 76 -2.47 -2.45 -9.50
CA LEU A 76 -2.66 -3.88 -9.81
C LEU A 76 -1.65 -4.38 -10.85
N TYR A 77 -1.38 -3.61 -11.91
CA TYR A 77 -0.38 -3.97 -12.94
C TYR A 77 1.08 -3.93 -12.45
N TYR A 78 1.38 -3.23 -11.35
CA TYR A 78 2.72 -3.18 -10.77
C TYR A 78 2.95 -4.28 -9.72
N TYR A 79 1.88 -4.79 -9.13
CA TYR A 79 1.92 -5.82 -8.08
C TYR A 79 1.51 -7.24 -8.56
N GLU A 80 0.87 -7.40 -9.73
CA GLU A 80 0.88 -8.65 -10.54
C GLU A 80 2.24 -8.86 -11.22
#